data_AF-A0A838D9U6-F1
#
_entry.id   AF-A0A838D9U6-F1
#
_cell.length_a   1.000
_cell.length_b   1.000
_cell.length_c   1.000
_cell.angle_alpha   90.00
_cell.angle_beta   90.00
_cell.angle_gamma   90.00
#
_symmetry.space_group_name_H-M   'P 1'
#
loop_
_entity.id
_entity.type
_entity.pdbx_description
1 polymer ?
#
loop_
_entity_poly.entity_id
_entity_poly.type
_entity_poly.pdbx_seq_one_letter_code
_entity_poly.pdbx_strand_id
1 'polypeptide(L)'
;MQKILIMADDPIRTKLEEKLRRRFDVESVAPPLNGICEIKIRLRGNWITLCRFSSNENFRDIITMFNVNYNLRSRTTKSMS
;
A
#
# COMPACT_ATOMS: atom_id res chain seq x y z
N MET A 1 -0.16 10.78 11.42
CA MET A 1 0.60 9.92 10.48
C MET A 1 -0.41 9.09 9.69
N GLN A 2 -0.24 8.90 8.38
CA GLN A 2 -1.24 8.20 7.57
C GLN A 2 -1.10 6.68 7.74
N LYS A 3 -2.21 5.99 8.03
CA LYS A 3 -2.23 4.53 8.21
C LYS A 3 -2.37 3.79 6.88
N ILE A 4 -1.56 2.75 6.68
CA ILE A 4 -1.61 1.83 5.54
C ILE A 4 -1.64 0.37 6.01
N LEU A 5 -2.23 -0.49 5.18
CA LEU A 5 -2.28 -1.94 5.38
C LEU A 5 -1.63 -2.62 4.17
N ILE A 6 -0.64 -3.46 4.43
CA ILE A 6 0.06 -4.26 3.42
C ILE A 6 -0.46 -5.70 3.52
N MET A 7 -1.05 -6.21 2.45
CA MET A 7 -1.46 -7.61 2.32
C MET A 7 -0.55 -8.25 1.28
N ALA A 8 0.49 -8.96 1.71
CA ALA A 8 1.47 -9.53 0.79
C ALA A 8 2.21 -10.71 1.40
N ASP A 9 2.77 -11.57 0.53
CA ASP A 9 3.59 -12.70 0.95
C ASP A 9 4.98 -12.24 1.42
N ASP A 10 5.66 -13.10 2.18
CA ASP A 10 7.10 -12.95 2.41
C ASP A 10 7.87 -13.42 1.16
N PRO A 11 9.00 -12.77 0.80
CA PRO A 11 9.72 -11.74 1.55
C PRO A 11 9.34 -10.30 1.17
N ILE A 12 8.42 -10.10 0.21
CA ILE A 12 8.10 -8.76 -0.31
C ILE A 12 7.43 -7.89 0.76
N ARG A 13 6.58 -8.49 1.61
CA ARG A 13 5.94 -7.83 2.75
C ARG A 13 6.95 -7.14 3.66
N THR A 14 7.97 -7.85 4.13
CA THR A 14 9.01 -7.30 5.02
C THR A 14 9.72 -6.11 4.38
N LYS A 15 10.08 -6.20 3.09
CA LYS A 15 10.74 -5.09 2.36
C LYS A 15 9.83 -3.86 2.27
N LEU A 16 8.53 -4.05 2.06
CA LEU A 16 7.56 -2.96 2.01
C LEU A 16 7.39 -2.31 3.38
N GLU A 17 7.29 -3.09 4.46
CA GLU A 17 7.23 -2.57 5.83
C GLU A 17 8.43 -1.69 6.16
N GLU A 18 9.65 -2.20 5.94
CA GLU A 18 10.88 -1.45 6.21
C GLU A 18 10.95 -0.13 5.45
N LYS A 19 10.51 -0.13 4.19
CA LYS A 19 10.54 1.04 3.31
C LYS A 19 9.48 2.08 3.72
N LEU A 20 8.29 1.65 4.14
CA LEU A 20 7.14 2.52 4.33
C LEU A 20 6.94 2.95 5.79
N ARG A 21 7.41 2.17 6.78
CA ARG A 21 7.26 2.47 8.23
C ARG A 21 7.89 3.79 8.68
N ARG A 22 8.79 4.36 7.88
CA ARG A 22 9.40 5.68 8.16
C ARG A 22 8.45 6.84 7.86
N ARG A 23 7.42 6.63 7.04
CA ARG A 23 6.49 7.67 6.55
C ARG A 23 5.03 7.41 6.92
N PHE A 24 4.69 6.15 7.20
CA PHE A 24 3.34 5.69 7.42
C PHE A 24 3.26 4.85 8.69
N ASP A 25 2.08 4.84 9.29
CA ASP A 25 1.72 3.83 10.29
C ASP A 25 1.34 2.55 9.54
N VAL A 26 2.16 1.51 9.65
CA VAL A 26 2.08 0.31 8.81
C VAL A 26 1.50 -0.86 9.59
N GLU A 27 0.41 -1.42 9.09
CA GLU A 27 -0.04 -2.77 9.43
C GLU A 27 0.26 -3.71 8.26
N SER A 28 0.54 -4.97 8.57
CA SER A 28 0.80 -5.98 7.55
C SER A 28 0.21 -7.34 7.91
N VAL A 29 -0.28 -8.03 6.89
CA VAL A 29 -0.89 -9.37 7.00
C VAL A 29 -0.54 -10.20 5.76
N ALA A 30 -0.72 -11.51 5.83
CA ALA A 30 -0.63 -12.38 4.66
C ALA A 30 -1.73 -12.02 3.63
N PRO A 31 -1.50 -12.23 2.33
CA PRO A 31 -2.49 -11.92 1.32
C PRO A 31 -3.68 -12.91 1.41
N PRO A 32 -4.85 -12.56 0.83
CA PRO A 32 -5.97 -13.48 0.74
C PRO A 32 -5.61 -14.72 -0.10
N LEU A 33 -6.38 -15.80 0.05
CA LEU A 33 -6.15 -17.09 -0.64
C LEU A 33 -6.11 -17.01 -2.18
N ASN A 34 -6.55 -15.89 -2.77
CA ASN A 34 -6.45 -15.66 -4.22
C ASN A 34 -5.04 -15.24 -4.68
N GLY A 35 -4.09 -15.08 -3.77
CA GLY A 35 -2.68 -14.77 -4.08
C GLY A 35 -2.41 -13.35 -4.58
N ILE A 36 -3.42 -12.47 -4.56
CA ILE A 36 -3.26 -11.07 -4.99
C ILE A 36 -2.79 -10.24 -3.81
N CYS A 37 -1.62 -9.61 -3.97
CA CYS A 37 -1.10 -8.68 -2.97
C CYS A 37 -1.76 -7.29 -3.13
N GLU A 38 -2.01 -6.61 -2.02
CA GLU A 38 -2.64 -5.30 -1.98
C GLU A 38 -1.93 -4.36 -0.99
N ILE A 39 -1.83 -3.07 -1.34
CA ILE A 39 -1.56 -2.01 -0.36
C ILE A 39 -2.80 -1.13 -0.26
N LYS A 40 -3.30 -0.95 0.96
CA LYS A 40 -4.48 -0.16 1.29
C LYS A 40 -4.12 1.02 2.18
N ILE A 41 -4.91 2.07 2.09
CA ILE A 41 -4.81 3.28 2.93
C ILE A 41 -6.10 3.46 3.71
N ARG A 42 -6.01 3.90 4.96
CA ARG A 42 -7.19 4.23 5.77
C ARG A 42 -7.62 5.68 5.52
N LEU A 43 -8.78 5.86 4.89
CA LEU A 43 -9.35 7.17 4.59
C LEU A 43 -10.79 7.25 5.09
N ARG A 44 -11.09 8.26 5.93
CA ARG A 44 -12.43 8.49 6.53
C ARG A 44 -13.03 7.20 7.14
N GLY A 45 -12.21 6.43 7.85
CA GLY A 45 -12.63 5.18 8.49
C GLY A 45 -12.57 3.93 7.60
N ASN A 46 -12.54 4.09 6.27
CA ASN A 46 -12.57 2.99 5.31
C ASN A 46 -11.18 2.63 4.78
N TRP A 47 -10.97 1.35 4.47
CA TRP A 47 -9.78 0.88 3.76
C TRP A 47 -9.99 1.00 2.25
N ILE A 48 -9.09 1.73 1.60
CA ILE A 48 -9.13 1.96 0.16
C ILE A 48 -7.87 1.37 -0.46
N THR A 49 -8.01 0.54 -1.49
CA THR A 49 -6.86 -0.02 -2.21
C THR A 49 -6.14 1.08 -2.99
N LEU A 50 -4.83 1.20 -2.77
CA LEU A 50 -3.91 2.06 -3.53
C LEU A 50 -3.34 1.33 -4.73
N CYS A 51 -2.86 0.10 -4.54
CA CYS A 51 -2.37 -0.73 -5.63
C CYS A 51 -2.58 -2.22 -5.32
N ARG A 52 -2.63 -3.00 -6.41
CA ARG A 52 -2.64 -4.46 -6.43
C ARG A 52 -1.45 -4.91 -7.25
N PHE A 53 -0.85 -6.03 -6.87
CA PHE A 53 0.31 -6.58 -7.58
C PHE A 53 0.38 -8.10 -7.40
N SER A 54 1.09 -8.75 -8.33
CA SER A 54 1.47 -10.16 -8.20
C SER A 54 2.54 -10.33 -7.13
N SER A 55 2.58 -11.48 -6.46
CA SER A 55 3.65 -11.82 -5.50
C SER A 55 5.05 -11.81 -6.14
N ASN A 56 5.13 -11.99 -7.46
CA ASN A 56 6.38 -11.97 -8.23
C ASN A 56 6.71 -10.60 -8.85
N GLU A 57 5.91 -9.57 -8.56
CA GLU A 57 6.12 -8.21 -9.10
C GLU A 57 7.43 -7.60 -8.58
N ASN A 58 8.09 -6.79 -9.40
CA ASN A 58 9.34 -6.15 -8.99
C ASN A 58 9.11 -5.12 -7.87
N PHE A 59 9.94 -5.17 -6.82
CA PHE A 59 9.82 -4.24 -5.69
C PHE A 59 9.85 -2.75 -6.10
N ARG A 60 10.69 -2.38 -7.07
CA ARG A 60 10.77 -0.98 -7.55
C ARG A 60 9.47 -0.55 -8.22
N ASP A 61 8.84 -1.45 -8.96
CA ASP A 61 7.59 -1.17 -9.66
C ASP A 61 6.43 -1.07 -8.68
N ILE A 62 6.39 -1.95 -7.66
CA ILE A 62 5.42 -1.85 -6.55
C ILE A 62 5.53 -0.50 -5.84
N ILE A 63 6.75 -0.06 -5.49
CA ILE A 63 6.98 1.23 -4.83
C ILE A 63 6.60 2.41 -5.75
N THR A 64 6.88 2.30 -7.04
CA THR A 64 6.51 3.32 -8.03
C THR A 64 4.99 3.44 -8.12
N MET A 65 4.27 2.32 -8.28
CA MET A 65 2.81 2.28 -8.27
C MET A 65 2.23 2.84 -6.98
N PHE A 66 2.76 2.47 -5.82
CA PHE A 66 2.33 3.00 -4.53
C PHE A 66 2.46 4.53 -4.48
N ASN A 67 3.63 5.08 -4.83
CA ASN A 67 3.88 6.51 -4.76
C ASN A 67 2.99 7.30 -5.73
N VAL A 68 2.82 6.81 -6.98
CA VAL A 68 1.96 7.45 -7.97
C VAL A 68 0.52 7.47 -7.49
N ASN A 69 -0.03 6.32 -7.07
CA ASN A 69 -1.41 6.23 -6.60
C ASN A 69 -1.66 7.05 -5.34
N TYR A 70 -0.72 7.04 -4.39
CA TYR A 70 -0.79 7.87 -3.20
C TYR A 70 -0.82 9.37 -3.53
N ASN A 71 0.07 9.81 -4.43
CA ASN A 71 0.15 11.21 -4.85
C ASN A 71 -1.12 11.65 -5.58
N LEU A 72 -1.61 10.86 -6.53
CA LEU A 72 -2.86 11.14 -7.25
C LEU A 72 -4.03 11.28 -6.28
N ARG A 73 -4.16 10.35 -5.32
CA ARG A 73 -5.22 10.41 -4.32
C ARG A 73 -5.12 11.63 -3.42
N SER A 74 -3.92 11.97 -2.95
CA SER A 74 -3.71 13.14 -2.09
C SER A 74 -4.08 14.46 -2.78
N ARG A 75 -3.91 14.54 -4.10
CA ARG A 75 -4.33 15.70 -4.91
C ARG A 75 -5.85 15.77 -5.02
N THR A 76 -6.52 14.65 -5.31
CA THR A 76 -7.99 14.62 -5.35
C THR A 76 -8.64 14.95 -4.01
N THR A 77 -8.07 14.51 -2.88
CA THR A 77 -8.63 14.84 -1.56
C THR A 77 -8.45 16.31 -1.19
N LYS A 78 -7.33 16.94 -1.60
CA LYS A 78 -7.12 18.39 -1.38
C LYS A 78 -8.07 19.27 -2.20
N SER A 79 -8.51 18.80 -3.36
CA SER A 79 -9.47 19.54 -4.20
C SER A 79 -10.91 19.50 -3.67
N MET A 80 -11.21 18.67 -2.68
CA MET A 80 -12.53 18.54 -2.04
C MET A 80 -12.51 18.98 -0.57
N SER A 81 -11.53 19.79 -0.19
CA SER A 81 -11.34 20.35 1.15
C SER A 81 -11.71 21.82 1.17
#